data_AF-A0A506Y558-F1
#
_entry.id   AF-A0A506Y558-F1
#
_cell.length_a   1.000
_cell.length_b   1.000
_cell.length_c   1.000
_cell.angle_alpha   90.00
_cell.angle_beta   90.00
_cell.angle_gamma   90.00
#
_symmetry.space_group_name_H-M   'P 1'
#
loop_
_entity.id
_entity.type
_entity.pdbx_description
1 polymer ?
#
loop_
_entity_poly.entity_id
_entity_poly.type
_entity_poly.pdbx_seq_one_letter_code
_entity_poly.pdbx_strand_id
1 'polypeptide(L)'
;MDDARSARIHLALRVMWMVGFAVGTTTHVIDLTLGGIDVYEDAPTAVRAFWVALTALDPTVIVLMLGGAPTREGLAALRWRRAAVLLGAAIMVADVAVNATMTFEIGMPGAAPGQIGVGLVTQTAFAVFVLATAPLLWRRRAPDSARSSPDPADTARFSAEPAAPAVDAADPPPSS
;
A
#
# COMPACT_ATOMS: atom_id res chain seq x y z
N MET A 1 -3.33 -20.83 -7.82
CA MET A 1 -2.06 -20.23 -8.28
C MET A 1 -2.02 -18.70 -8.10
N ASP A 2 -3.10 -18.07 -7.63
CA ASP A 2 -3.28 -16.61 -7.65
C ASP A 2 -2.73 -15.86 -6.43
N ASP A 3 -2.68 -16.50 -5.26
CA ASP A 3 -2.34 -15.81 -4.00
C ASP A 3 -0.85 -15.52 -3.87
N ALA A 4 0.00 -16.45 -4.29
CA ALA A 4 1.46 -16.25 -4.32
C ALA A 4 1.86 -15.12 -5.29
N ARG A 5 1.21 -15.05 -6.46
CA ARG A 5 1.42 -13.98 -7.44
C ARG A 5 0.96 -12.63 -6.89
N SER A 6 -0.22 -12.58 -6.28
CA SER A 6 -0.72 -11.38 -5.60
C SER A 6 0.25 -10.94 -4.50
N ALA A 7 0.78 -11.87 -3.69
CA ALA A 7 1.72 -11.57 -2.61
C ALA A 7 3.00 -10.93 -3.11
N ARG A 8 3.56 -11.49 -4.20
CA ARG A 8 4.73 -10.93 -4.89
C ARG A 8 4.47 -9.53 -5.44
N ILE A 9 3.30 -9.29 -6.05
CA ILE A 9 2.93 -7.96 -6.56
C ILE A 9 2.87 -6.94 -5.41
N HIS A 10 2.18 -7.26 -4.32
CA HIS A 10 2.11 -6.35 -3.16
C HIS A 10 3.49 -6.08 -2.55
N LEU A 11 4.36 -7.08 -2.47
CA LEU A 11 5.73 -6.90 -1.99
C LEU A 11 6.52 -5.98 -2.93
N ALA A 12 6.47 -6.25 -4.24
CA ALA A 12 7.15 -5.45 -5.25
C ALA A 12 6.71 -3.97 -5.19
N LEU A 13 5.41 -3.72 -5.11
CA LEU A 13 4.87 -2.36 -4.97
C LEU A 13 5.41 -1.65 -3.73
N ARG A 14 5.43 -2.32 -2.57
CA ARG A 14 5.98 -1.74 -1.34
C ARG A 14 7.47 -1.44 -1.48
N VAL A 15 8.24 -2.35 -2.05
CA VAL A 15 9.67 -2.16 -2.28
C VAL A 15 9.91 -0.97 -3.19
N MET A 16 9.15 -0.84 -4.28
CA MET A 16 9.25 0.30 -5.19
C MET A 16 8.91 1.63 -4.50
N TRP A 17 7.88 1.66 -3.65
CA TRP A 17 7.58 2.84 -2.83
C TRP A 17 8.77 3.17 -1.91
N MET A 18 9.28 2.19 -1.17
CA MET A 18 10.39 2.40 -0.23
C MET A 18 11.65 2.90 -0.92
N VAL A 19 11.99 2.34 -2.09
CA VAL A 19 13.13 2.80 -2.90
C VAL A 19 12.93 4.23 -3.36
N GLY A 20 11.75 4.59 -3.88
CA GLY A 20 11.49 5.97 -4.32
C GLY A 20 11.60 7.00 -3.18
N PHE A 21 11.01 6.72 -2.01
CA PHE A 21 11.16 7.57 -0.82
C PHE A 21 12.61 7.60 -0.30
N ALA A 22 13.36 6.51 -0.40
CA ALA A 22 14.77 6.49 -0.02
C ALA A 22 15.63 7.35 -0.96
N VAL A 23 15.32 7.36 -2.26
CA VAL A 23 15.99 8.26 -3.23
C VAL A 23 15.68 9.72 -2.90
N GLY A 24 14.41 10.08 -2.63
CA GLY A 24 14.03 11.43 -2.19
C GLY A 24 14.77 11.87 -0.92
N THR A 25 14.75 11.02 0.11
CA THR A 25 15.52 11.24 1.35
C THR A 25 16.99 11.50 1.06
N THR A 26 17.61 10.66 0.22
CA THR A 26 19.04 10.75 -0.09
C THR A 26 19.37 12.07 -0.76
N THR A 27 18.53 12.54 -1.69
CA THR A 27 18.69 13.86 -2.33
C THR A 27 18.67 14.97 -1.28
N HIS A 28 17.67 15.02 -0.41
CA HIS A 28 17.60 16.08 0.61
C HIS A 28 18.74 16.01 1.63
N VAL A 29 19.17 14.81 2.01
CA VAL A 29 20.36 14.64 2.86
C VAL A 29 21.59 15.17 2.15
N ILE A 30 21.82 14.83 0.88
CA ILE A 30 22.96 15.34 0.10
C ILE A 30 22.92 16.87 0.05
N ASP A 31 21.78 17.47 -0.30
CA ASP A 31 21.60 18.93 -0.34
C ASP A 31 21.99 19.57 0.99
N LEU A 32 21.45 19.07 2.10
CA LEU A 32 21.73 19.62 3.44
C LEU A 32 23.17 19.38 3.89
N THR A 33 23.78 18.26 3.51
CA THR A 33 25.20 18.01 3.85
C THR A 33 26.16 18.89 3.07
N LEU A 34 25.83 19.24 1.82
CA LEU A 34 26.68 20.05 0.95
C LEU A 34 26.45 21.55 1.12
N GLY A 35 25.20 21.97 1.28
CA GLY A 35 24.79 23.38 1.35
C GLY A 35 24.37 23.86 2.75
N GLY A 36 24.31 22.96 3.74
CA GLY A 36 23.79 23.30 5.07
C GLY A 36 22.29 23.58 5.08
N ILE A 37 21.79 24.18 6.16
CA ILE A 37 20.36 24.51 6.29
C ILE A 37 19.92 25.65 5.34
N ASP A 38 20.88 26.44 4.87
CA ASP A 38 20.67 27.58 3.99
C ASP A 38 20.68 27.19 2.50
N VAL A 39 20.82 25.90 2.18
CA VAL A 39 20.76 25.38 0.79
C VAL A 39 19.48 25.78 0.03
N TYR A 40 18.41 26.14 0.76
CA TYR A 40 17.13 26.58 0.22
C TYR A 40 16.80 28.05 0.58
N GLU A 41 17.80 28.91 0.82
CA GLU A 41 17.59 30.30 1.24
C GLU A 41 16.79 31.16 0.24
N ASP A 42 16.91 30.86 -1.05
CA ASP A 42 16.18 31.55 -2.12
C ASP A 42 14.70 31.14 -2.21
N ALA A 43 14.29 30.08 -1.49
CA ALA A 43 12.92 29.60 -1.49
C ALA A 43 12.08 30.27 -0.40
N PRO A 44 10.76 30.43 -0.60
CA PRO A 44 9.86 30.88 0.46
C PRO A 44 10.00 30.03 1.73
N THR A 45 9.92 30.65 2.91
CA THR A 45 10.17 29.98 4.21
C THR A 45 9.42 28.65 4.39
N ALA A 46 8.15 28.59 3.94
CA ALA A 46 7.34 27.38 4.02
C ALA A 46 7.86 26.25 3.10
N VAL A 47 8.35 26.59 1.90
CA VAL A 47 8.94 25.64 0.95
C VAL A 47 10.24 25.08 1.50
N ARG A 48 11.11 25.93 2.05
CA ARG A 48 12.33 25.50 2.74
C ARG A 48 12.02 24.54 3.89
N ALA A 49 11.09 24.90 4.76
CA ALA A 49 10.69 24.05 5.87
C ALA A 49 10.15 22.70 5.39
N PHE A 50 9.37 22.71 4.31
CA PHE A 50 8.85 21.50 3.68
C PHE A 50 9.97 20.59 3.14
N TRP A 51 10.89 21.11 2.32
CA TRP A 51 12.01 20.32 1.79
C TRP A 51 12.92 19.76 2.88
N VAL A 52 13.20 20.54 3.93
CA VAL A 52 13.92 20.02 5.12
C VAL A 52 13.13 18.90 5.79
N ALA A 53 11.81 19.06 5.98
CA ALA A 53 10.97 18.06 6.62
C ALA A 53 10.92 16.73 5.85
N LEU A 54 11.09 16.74 4.53
CA LEU A 54 11.14 15.52 3.72
C LEU A 54 12.25 14.56 4.15
N THR A 55 13.36 15.06 4.72
CA THR A 55 14.41 14.21 5.32
C THR A 55 13.92 13.28 6.42
N ALA A 56 12.83 13.63 7.10
CA ALA A 56 12.20 12.83 8.14
C ALA A 56 10.89 12.17 7.70
N LEU A 57 10.10 12.86 6.87
CA LEU A 57 8.81 12.36 6.38
C LEU A 57 8.98 11.15 5.46
N ASP A 58 9.97 11.16 4.56
CA ASP A 58 10.21 10.06 3.62
C ASP A 58 10.62 8.77 4.35
N PRO A 59 11.60 8.76 5.29
CA PRO A 59 11.90 7.59 6.10
C PRO A 59 10.71 7.13 6.94
N THR A 60 9.85 8.05 7.38
CA THR A 60 8.64 7.71 8.13
C THR A 60 7.70 6.84 7.27
N VAL A 61 7.53 7.15 5.98
CA VAL A 61 6.77 6.28 5.06
C VAL A 61 7.39 4.88 4.99
N ILE A 62 8.72 4.78 4.88
CA ILE A 62 9.44 3.50 4.83
C ILE A 62 9.20 2.70 6.11
N VAL A 63 9.37 3.32 7.28
CA VAL A 63 9.16 2.69 8.59
C VAL A 63 7.71 2.22 8.74
N LEU A 64 6.73 3.03 8.34
CA LEU A 64 5.31 2.65 8.37
C LEU A 64 5.03 1.47 7.42
N MET A 65 5.65 1.45 6.24
CA MET A 65 5.50 0.38 5.25
C MET A 65 6.10 -0.94 5.74
N LEU A 66 7.26 -0.89 6.40
CA LEU A 66 7.90 -2.02 7.08
C LEU A 66 7.08 -2.51 8.28
N GLY A 67 6.53 -1.61 9.07
CA GLY A 67 5.62 -1.94 10.18
C GLY A 67 4.32 -2.60 9.72
N GLY A 68 3.84 -2.26 8.52
CA GLY A 68 2.71 -2.91 7.86
C GLY A 68 3.05 -4.19 7.09
N ALA A 69 4.26 -4.74 7.22
CA ALA A 69 4.74 -5.94 6.50
C ALA A 69 3.79 -7.15 6.65
N PRO A 70 3.69 -8.02 5.62
CA PRO A 70 2.75 -9.15 5.62
C PRO A 70 2.97 -10.15 6.76
N THR A 71 4.19 -10.20 7.30
CA THR A 71 4.57 -11.05 8.44
C THR A 71 3.95 -10.61 9.76
N ARG A 72 3.42 -9.38 9.84
CA ARG A 72 2.67 -8.88 10.99
C ARG A 72 1.18 -8.99 10.66
N GLU A 73 0.52 -9.97 11.24
CA GLU A 73 -0.94 -10.11 11.13
C GLU A 73 -1.65 -9.22 12.17
N GLY A 74 -2.86 -8.75 11.83
CA GLY A 74 -3.72 -8.04 12.77
C GLY A 74 -3.99 -6.56 12.46
N LEU A 75 -4.78 -5.95 13.33
CA LEU A 75 -5.31 -4.59 13.15
C LEU A 75 -4.21 -3.51 13.16
N ALA A 76 -3.14 -3.73 13.93
CA ALA A 76 -1.99 -2.82 13.99
C ALA A 76 -1.26 -2.74 12.65
N ALA A 77 -0.88 -3.87 12.05
CA ALA A 77 -0.20 -3.89 10.75
C ALA A 77 -1.05 -3.24 9.63
N LEU A 78 -2.37 -3.41 9.69
CA LEU A 78 -3.28 -2.73 8.77
C LEU A 78 -3.27 -1.20 8.96
N ARG A 79 -3.30 -0.73 10.21
CA ARG A 79 -3.24 0.72 10.52
C ARG A 79 -1.94 1.33 10.03
N TRP A 80 -0.81 0.68 10.28
CA TRP A 80 0.50 1.14 9.83
C TRP A 80 0.59 1.20 8.31
N ARG A 81 0.11 0.18 7.61
CA ARG A 81 0.06 0.18 6.15
C ARG A 81 -0.80 1.31 5.59
N ARG A 82 -1.97 1.54 6.17
CA ARG A 82 -2.86 2.65 5.76
C ARG A 82 -2.22 4.00 6.03
N ALA A 83 -1.58 4.17 7.19
CA ALA A 83 -0.82 5.38 7.49
C ALA A 83 0.31 5.61 6.48
N ALA A 84 1.06 4.57 6.11
CA ALA A 84 2.10 4.65 5.07
C ALA A 84 1.51 5.11 3.72
N VAL A 85 0.38 4.54 3.31
CA VAL A 85 -0.28 4.90 2.04
C VAL A 85 -0.79 6.33 2.06
N LEU A 86 -1.46 6.78 3.14
CA LEU A 86 -1.94 8.16 3.25
C LEU A 86 -0.78 9.15 3.26
N LEU A 87 0.22 8.92 4.11
CA LEU A 87 1.37 9.80 4.24
C LEU A 87 2.16 9.88 2.93
N GLY A 88 2.45 8.74 2.31
CA GLY A 88 3.18 8.71 1.05
C GLY A 88 2.43 9.40 -0.10
N ALA A 89 1.12 9.19 -0.21
CA ALA A 89 0.31 9.89 -1.21
C ALA A 89 0.27 11.41 -0.95
N ALA A 90 0.12 11.83 0.32
CA ALA A 90 0.11 13.24 0.69
C ALA A 90 1.45 13.92 0.39
N ILE A 91 2.57 13.27 0.73
CA ILE A 91 3.92 13.76 0.41
C ILE A 91 4.06 13.93 -1.11
N MET A 92 3.75 12.89 -1.90
CA MET A 92 3.94 12.99 -3.36
C MET A 92 3.09 14.07 -4.01
N VAL A 93 1.85 14.27 -3.56
CA VAL A 93 0.99 15.34 -4.08
C VAL A 93 1.55 16.71 -3.70
N ALA A 94 1.91 16.91 -2.43
CA ALA A 94 2.45 18.18 -1.96
C ALA A 94 3.78 18.50 -2.63
N ASP A 95 4.66 17.51 -2.77
CA ASP A 95 6.00 17.67 -3.30
C ASP A 95 5.99 18.00 -4.80
N VAL A 96 5.19 17.29 -5.60
CA VAL A 96 4.99 17.66 -7.02
C VAL A 96 4.36 19.04 -7.14
N ALA A 97 3.37 19.38 -6.31
CA ALA A 97 2.73 20.69 -6.36
C ALA A 97 3.73 21.82 -6.05
N VAL A 98 4.49 21.69 -4.96
CA VAL A 98 5.52 22.66 -4.56
C VAL A 98 6.58 22.82 -5.65
N ASN A 99 7.11 21.72 -6.19
CA ASN A 99 8.14 21.78 -7.22
C ASN A 99 7.61 22.31 -8.56
N ALA A 100 6.36 22.01 -8.92
CA ALA A 100 5.72 22.59 -10.10
C ALA A 100 5.52 24.10 -9.93
N THR A 101 5.00 24.56 -8.79
CA THR A 101 4.85 26.01 -8.50
C THR A 101 6.20 26.71 -8.49
N MET A 102 7.22 26.13 -7.85
CA MET A 102 8.57 26.70 -7.88
C MET A 102 9.12 26.74 -9.31
N THR A 103 8.89 25.72 -10.12
CA THR A 103 9.36 25.68 -11.51
C THR A 103 8.67 26.72 -12.39
N PHE A 104 7.34 26.82 -12.33
CA PHE A 104 6.57 27.60 -13.31
C PHE A 104 6.21 29.01 -12.86
N GLU A 105 6.13 29.28 -11.55
CA GLU A 105 5.60 30.54 -11.02
C GLU A 105 6.65 31.36 -10.26
N ILE A 106 7.47 30.71 -9.42
CA ILE A 106 8.38 31.43 -8.50
C ILE A 106 9.82 31.49 -9.03
N GLY A 107 10.25 30.45 -9.74
CA GLY A 107 11.65 30.22 -10.13
C GLY A 107 12.34 29.24 -9.19
N MET A 108 13.03 28.26 -9.76
CA MET A 108 13.85 27.32 -9.00
C MET A 108 15.22 27.94 -8.70
N PRO A 109 15.79 27.74 -7.50
CA PRO A 109 17.15 28.20 -7.19
C PRO A 109 18.14 27.70 -8.25
N GLY A 110 18.90 28.61 -8.85
CA GLY A 110 19.91 28.28 -9.88
C GLY A 110 19.35 27.86 -11.25
N ALA A 111 18.05 27.99 -11.52
CA ALA A 111 17.47 27.69 -12.84
C ALA A 111 16.52 28.80 -13.33
N ALA A 112 16.40 28.93 -14.65
CA ALA A 112 15.43 29.85 -15.24
C ALA A 112 13.98 29.38 -14.99
N PRO A 113 13.02 30.28 -14.73
CA PRO A 113 11.61 29.90 -14.63
C PRO A 113 11.12 29.15 -15.88
N GLY A 114 10.33 28.11 -15.67
CA GLY A 114 9.81 27.22 -16.72
C GLY A 114 10.79 26.14 -17.19
N GLN A 115 12.03 26.11 -16.69
CA GLN A 115 12.98 25.04 -17.01
C GLN A 115 12.61 23.75 -16.28
N ILE A 116 12.00 22.82 -17.02
CA ILE A 116 11.65 21.49 -16.49
C ILE A 116 12.91 20.64 -16.36
N GLY A 117 13.41 20.52 -15.13
CA GLY A 117 14.51 19.61 -14.81
C GLY A 117 14.08 18.14 -14.77
N VAL A 118 15.05 17.23 -14.88
CA VAL A 118 14.84 15.78 -14.76
C VAL A 118 14.21 15.41 -13.41
N GLY A 119 14.48 16.19 -12.35
CA GLY A 119 13.87 16.02 -11.03
C GLY A 119 12.34 16.07 -11.07
N LEU A 120 11.75 17.14 -11.62
CA LEU A 120 10.29 17.30 -11.69
C LEU A 120 9.63 16.19 -12.52
N VAL A 121 10.27 15.77 -13.62
CA VAL A 121 9.75 14.67 -14.46
C VAL A 121 9.75 13.34 -13.70
N THR A 122 10.88 12.97 -13.10
CA THR A 122 11.02 11.69 -12.39
C THR A 122 10.16 11.64 -11.13
N GLN A 123 10.08 12.73 -10.37
CA GLN A 123 9.21 12.89 -9.23
C GLN A 123 7.72 12.79 -9.63
N THR A 124 7.31 13.44 -10.72
CA THR A 124 5.92 13.35 -11.22
C THR A 124 5.59 11.91 -11.65
N ALA A 125 6.50 11.24 -12.36
CA ALA A 125 6.32 9.83 -12.72
C ALA A 125 6.18 8.93 -11.48
N PHE A 126 6.99 9.18 -10.45
CA PHE A 126 6.88 8.45 -9.18
C PHE A 126 5.56 8.76 -8.46
N ALA A 127 5.10 10.01 -8.47
CA ALA A 127 3.80 10.39 -7.89
C ALA A 127 2.64 9.68 -8.58
N VAL A 128 2.63 9.63 -9.91
CA VAL A 128 1.63 8.87 -10.69
C VAL A 128 1.66 7.40 -10.30
N PHE A 129 2.85 6.79 -10.19
CA PHE A 129 3.01 5.41 -9.74
C PHE A 129 2.44 5.19 -8.33
N VAL A 130 2.78 6.06 -7.37
CA VAL A 130 2.27 6.02 -5.99
C VAL A 130 0.75 6.11 -5.97
N LEU A 131 0.16 7.10 -6.63
CA LEU A 131 -1.30 7.30 -6.65
C LEU A 131 -2.03 6.14 -7.34
N ALA A 132 -1.49 5.62 -8.45
CA ALA A 132 -2.08 4.49 -9.16
C ALA A 132 -2.06 3.20 -8.34
N THR A 133 -1.06 3.02 -7.48
CA THR A 133 -0.85 1.77 -6.71
C THR A 133 -1.34 1.86 -5.26
N ALA A 134 -1.64 3.06 -4.77
CA ALA A 134 -2.21 3.28 -3.43
C ALA A 134 -3.48 2.46 -3.14
N PRO A 135 -4.48 2.35 -4.06
CA PRO A 135 -5.69 1.55 -3.81
C PRO A 135 -5.38 0.05 -3.63
N LEU A 136 -4.36 -0.47 -4.32
CA LEU A 136 -3.93 -1.86 -4.19
C LEU A 136 -3.31 -2.09 -2.81
N LEU A 137 -2.43 -1.18 -2.36
CA LEU A 137 -1.82 -1.26 -1.03
C LEU A 137 -2.82 -0.98 0.10
N TRP A 138 -3.92 -0.27 -0.18
CA TRP A 138 -4.97 0.03 0.80
C TRP A 138 -5.82 -1.19 1.20
N ARG A 139 -6.21 -2.01 0.21
CA ARG A 139 -7.19 -3.08 0.37
C ARG A 139 -6.70 -4.21 1.29
N ARG A 140 -7.60 -4.81 2.06
CA ARG A 140 -7.33 -6.04 2.84
C ARG A 140 -7.30 -7.23 1.88
N ARG A 141 -6.42 -8.20 2.11
CA ARG A 141 -6.65 -9.56 1.59
C ARG A 141 -7.80 -10.18 2.37
N ALA A 142 -8.77 -10.75 1.66
CA ALA A 142 -9.74 -11.63 2.29
C ALA A 142 -9.05 -12.96 2.65
N PRO A 143 -9.32 -13.55 3.82
CA PRO A 143 -8.91 -14.91 4.13
C PRO A 143 -9.56 -15.91 3.17
N ASP A 144 -8.83 -16.95 2.76
CA ASP A 144 -9.34 -18.00 1.85
C ASP A 144 -10.53 -18.78 2.41
N SER A 145 -10.70 -18.80 3.74
CA SER A 145 -11.83 -19.44 4.42
C SER A 145 -13.20 -18.88 4.04
N ALA A 146 -13.26 -17.64 3.51
CA ALA A 146 -14.52 -17.06 3.02
C ALA A 146 -14.93 -17.55 1.63
N ARG A 147 -14.04 -18.22 0.88
CA ARG A 147 -14.35 -18.81 -0.44
C ARG A 147 -14.73 -20.29 -0.34
N SER A 148 -14.42 -20.93 0.77
CA SER A 148 -14.78 -22.31 1.08
C SER A 148 -16.02 -22.38 1.98
N SER A 149 -17.06 -21.58 1.70
CA SER A 149 -18.39 -21.95 2.22
C SER A 149 -18.76 -23.28 1.57
N PRO A 150 -19.15 -24.31 2.34
CA PRO A 150 -19.56 -25.59 1.77
C PRO A 150 -20.62 -25.35 0.71
N ASP A 151 -20.45 -25.97 -0.46
CA ASP A 151 -21.52 -26.02 -1.46
C ASP A 151 -22.77 -26.58 -0.75
N PRO A 152 -23.94 -25.89 -0.79
CA PRO A 152 -25.16 -26.42 -0.20
C PRO A 152 -25.51 -27.84 -0.69
N ALA A 153 -24.98 -28.26 -1.84
CA ALA A 153 -25.09 -29.64 -2.33
C ALA A 153 -24.33 -30.68 -1.49
N ASP A 154 -23.24 -30.30 -0.82
CA ASP A 154 -22.43 -31.20 0.02
C ASP A 154 -23.09 -31.43 1.39
N THR A 155 -23.76 -30.41 1.93
CA THR A 155 -24.60 -30.55 3.13
C THR A 155 -25.83 -31.44 2.91
N ALA A 156 -26.37 -31.51 1.69
CA ALA A 156 -27.50 -32.37 1.36
C ALA A 156 -27.11 -33.85 1.28
N ARG A 157 -25.88 -34.17 0.87
CA ARG A 157 -25.38 -35.56 0.79
C ARG A 157 -25.14 -36.20 2.16
N PHE A 158 -24.83 -35.41 3.18
CA PHE A 158 -24.63 -35.91 4.54
C PHE A 158 -25.95 -36.13 5.30
N SER A 159 -27.06 -35.55 4.83
CA SER A 159 -28.38 -35.70 5.46
C SER A 159 -29.20 -36.88 4.92
N ALA A 160 -28.72 -37.56 3.88
CA ALA A 160 -29.39 -38.73 3.30
C ALA A 160 -28.79 -40.03 3.88
N GLU A 161 -29.08 -40.32 5.14
CA GLU A 161 -28.88 -41.65 5.71
C GLU A 161 -29.88 -42.63 5.06
N PRO A 162 -29.45 -43.80 4.55
CA PRO A 162 -30.37 -44.74 3.93
C PRO A 162 -31.24 -45.39 5.00
N ALA A 163 -32.56 -45.28 4.83
CA ALA A 163 -33.55 -45.94 5.67
C ALA A 163 -33.27 -47.44 5.79
N ALA A 164 -33.23 -47.94 7.02
CA ALA A 164 -33.06 -49.35 7.33
C ALA A 164 -34.15 -50.21 6.66
N PRO A 165 -33.83 -51.44 6.22
CA PRO A 165 -34.80 -52.31 5.57
C PRO A 165 -35.91 -52.72 6.53
N ALA A 166 -37.15 -52.69 6.01
CA ALA A 166 -38.36 -53.09 6.71
C ALA A 166 -38.27 -54.55 7.19
N VAL A 167 -38.52 -54.75 8.48
CA VAL A 167 -38.69 -56.08 9.07
C VAL A 167 -40.05 -56.60 8.65
N ASP A 168 -40.02 -57.71 7.92
CA ASP A 168 -41.18 -58.40 7.37
C ASP A 168 -42.06 -59.02 8.48
N ALA A 169 -43.35 -59.09 8.19
CA ALA A 169 -44.43 -59.37 9.13
C ALA A 169 -44.35 -60.78 9.76
N ALA A 170 -44.57 -60.86 11.07
CA ALA A 170 -44.81 -62.12 11.76
C ALA A 170 -46.27 -62.57 11.59
N ASP A 171 -46.45 -63.83 11.20
CA ASP A 171 -47.73 -64.53 11.04
C ASP A 171 -48.58 -64.55 12.33
N PRO A 172 -49.93 -64.53 12.22
CA PRO A 172 -50.81 -64.74 13.36
C PRO A 172 -50.87 -66.22 13.79
N PRO A 173 -51.07 -66.51 15.09
CA PRO A 173 -51.12 -67.88 15.60
C PRO A 173 -52.44 -68.60 15.23
N PRO A 174 -52.43 -69.95 15.14
CA PRO A 174 -53.62 -70.73 14.83
C PRO A 174 -54.61 -70.76 15.99
N SER A 175 -55.89 -70.69 15.63
CA SER A 175 -57.04 -70.81 16.53
C SER A 175 -57.16 -72.21 17.13
N SER A 176 -57.37 -72.27 18.45
CA SER A 176 -57.88 -73.42 19.21
C SER A 176 -58.79 -72.92 20.32
#